data_AF-A0A6L4ASW2-F1
#
_entry.id   AF-A0A6L4ASW2-F1
#
_cell.length_a   1.000
_cell.length_b   1.000
_cell.length_c   1.000
_cell.angle_alpha   90.00
_cell.angle_beta   90.00
_cell.angle_gamma   90.00
#
_symmetry.space_group_name_H-M   'P 1'
#
loop_
_entity.id
_entity.type
_entity.pdbx_description
1 polymer ?
#
loop_
_entity_poly.entity_id
_entity_poly.type
_entity_poly.pdbx_seq_one_letter_code
_entity_poly.pdbx_strand_id
1 'polypeptide(L)' 'AAAVLDAATAALVPAGGDDLLYARVDLVRGSDGRPLLLELELVEPTLFLADHPAGLARLLAALERHLPPGDQPE' A
#
# COMPACT_ATOMS: atom_id res chain seq x y z
N ALA A 1 11.82 12.39 -3.32
CA ALA A 1 10.59 11.97 -2.61
C ALA A 1 9.40 11.98 -3.55
N ALA A 2 9.02 13.11 -4.15
CA ALA A 2 7.90 13.20 -5.10
C ALA A 2 7.94 12.14 -6.21
N ALA A 3 9.03 12.05 -6.98
CA ALA A 3 9.16 11.06 -8.06
C ALA A 3 9.00 9.58 -7.61
N VAL A 4 9.37 9.27 -6.36
CA VAL A 4 9.20 7.92 -5.79
C VAL A 4 7.73 7.67 -5.47
N LEU A 5 7.05 8.66 -4.88
CA LEU A 5 5.63 8.58 -4.59
C LEU A 5 4.82 8.49 -5.90
N ASP A 6 5.15 9.31 -6.89
CA ASP A 6 4.49 9.32 -8.21
C ASP A 6 4.62 7.95 -8.88
N ALA A 7 5.81 7.35 -8.87
CA ALA A 7 6.04 6.01 -9.42
C ALA A 7 5.29 4.93 -8.65
N ALA A 8 5.25 5.03 -7.31
CA ALA A 8 4.49 4.09 -6.49
C ALA A 8 2.99 4.15 -6.79
N THR A 9 2.40 5.35 -6.82
CA THR A 9 0.98 5.54 -7.16
C THR A 9 0.67 5.09 -8.59
N ALA A 10 1.53 5.38 -9.56
CA ALA A 10 1.36 4.93 -10.93
C ALA A 10 1.33 3.39 -11.06
N ALA A 11 2.11 2.68 -10.24
CA ALA A 11 2.11 1.21 -10.21
C ALA A 11 0.77 0.62 -9.71
N LEU A 12 0.01 1.37 -8.91
CA LEU A 12 -1.27 0.91 -8.35
C LEU A 12 -2.46 1.08 -9.29
N VAL A 13 -2.40 2.03 -10.24
CA VAL A 13 -3.49 2.31 -11.20
C VAL A 13 -4.05 1.04 -11.89
N PRO A 14 -3.23 0.14 -12.48
CA PRO A 14 -3.76 -1.07 -13.12
C PRO A 14 -4.33 -2.10 -12.13
N ALA A 15 -4.04 -1.97 -10.84
CA ALA A 15 -4.43 -2.90 -9.78
C ALA A 15 -5.66 -2.42 -8.96
N GLY A 16 -6.29 -1.32 -9.35
CA GLY A 16 -7.45 -0.76 -8.63
C GLY A 16 -7.16 0.56 -7.89
N GLY A 17 -5.92 1.06 -7.92
CA GLY A 17 -5.58 2.38 -7.39
C GLY A 17 -5.96 2.54 -5.92
N ASP A 18 -6.81 3.53 -5.63
CA ASP A 18 -7.23 3.89 -4.28
C ASP A 18 -8.26 2.92 -3.66
N ASP A 19 -8.80 1.98 -4.45
CA ASP A 19 -9.72 0.94 -3.96
C ASP A 19 -8.99 -0.21 -3.23
N LEU A 20 -7.65 -0.21 -3.25
CA LEU A 20 -6.84 -1.21 -2.55
C LEU A 20 -6.75 -0.89 -1.06
N LEU A 21 -7.07 -1.87 -0.21
CA LEU A 21 -6.88 -1.76 1.25
C LEU A 21 -5.40 -1.54 1.63
N TYR A 22 -4.50 -2.23 0.93
CA TYR A 22 -3.05 -2.09 1.05
C TYR A 22 -2.36 -2.53 -0.23
N ALA A 23 -1.11 -2.09 -0.40
CA ALA A 23 -0.17 -2.61 -1.37
C ALA A 23 1.25 -2.38 -0.85
N ARG A 24 2.20 -3.26 -1.19
CA ARG A 24 3.62 -2.98 -1.07
C ARG A 24 4.19 -2.75 -2.46
N VAL A 25 4.86 -1.61 -2.63
CA VAL A 25 5.49 -1.20 -3.88
C VAL A 25 6.98 -1.04 -3.64
N ASP A 26 7.77 -1.99 -4.14
CA ASP A 26 9.21 -1.94 -4.03
C ASP A 26 9.79 -1.31 -5.29
N LEU A 27 10.64 -0.31 -5.10
CA LEU A 27 11.24 0.45 -6.19
C LEU A 27 12.75 0.35 -6.13
N VAL A 28 13.37 0.28 -7.30
CA VAL A 28 14.82 0.39 -7.48
C VAL A 28 15.17 1.62 -8.30
N ARG A 29 16.40 2.09 -8.17
CA ARG A 29 16.89 3.22 -8.97
C ARG A 29 17.42 2.71 -10.31
N GLY A 30 16.84 3.20 -11.40
CA GLY A 30 17.33 2.97 -12.76
C GLY A 30 18.67 3.66 -13.04
N SER A 31 19.27 3.35 -14.19
CA SER A 31 20.55 3.91 -14.64
C SER A 31 20.54 5.43 -14.85
N ASP A 32 19.37 6.00 -15.11
CA ASP A 32 19.13 7.43 -15.23
C ASP A 32 18.70 8.09 -13.91
N GLY A 33 18.72 7.34 -12.80
CA GLY A 33 18.34 7.80 -11.48
C GLY A 33 16.84 7.80 -11.22
N ARG A 34 15.98 7.47 -12.20
CA ARG A 34 14.52 7.40 -12.02
C ARG A 34 14.13 6.14 -11.24
N PRO A 35 13.08 6.21 -10.40
CA PRO A 35 12.54 5.01 -9.75
C PRO A 35 11.89 4.09 -10.78
N LEU A 36 12.16 2.80 -10.66
CA LEU A 36 11.58 1.73 -11.46
C LEU A 36 10.92 0.72 -10.51
N LEU A 37 9.78 0.18 -10.92
CA LEU A 37 9.11 -0.89 -10.19
C LEU A 37 9.99 -2.14 -10.15
N LEU A 38 10.24 -2.65 -8.94
CA LEU A 38 10.90 -3.94 -8.71
C LEU A 38 9.85 -5.02 -8.45
N GLU A 39 8.96 -4.78 -7.50
CA GLU A 39 7.94 -5.73 -7.05
C GLU A 39 6.65 -5.02 -6.64
N LEU A 40 5.52 -5.68 -6.88
CA LEU A 40 4.19 -5.25 -6.44
C LEU A 40 3.49 -6.43 -5.77
N GLU A 41 3.25 -6.32 -4.46
CA GLU A 41 2.54 -7.32 -3.67
C GLU A 41 1.18 -6.77 -3.22
N LEU A 42 0.12 -7.51 -3.56
CA LEU A 42 -1.28 -7.12 -3.31
C LEU A 42 -2.03 -8.07 -2.37
N VAL A 43 -1.48 -9.25 -2.08
CA VAL A 43 -2.21 -10.33 -1.38
C VAL A 43 -1.57 -10.70 -0.05
N GLU A 44 -0.27 -10.99 -0.03
CA GLU A 44 0.43 -11.42 1.19
C GLU A 44 1.74 -10.65 1.44
N PRO A 45 1.72 -9.30 1.43
CA PRO A 45 2.93 -8.51 1.63
C PRO A 45 3.41 -8.57 3.07
N THR A 46 4.72 -8.53 3.27
CA THR A 46 5.28 -8.14 4.57
C THR A 46 5.25 -6.62 4.70
N LEU A 47 4.36 -6.08 5.54
CA LEU A 47 4.12 -4.63 5.71
C LEU A 47 5.04 -3.95 6.75
N PHE A 48 5.99 -4.68 7.35
CA PHE A 48 6.97 -4.14 8.31
C PHE A 48 6.34 -3.34 9.48
N LEU A 49 5.16 -3.74 9.96
CA LEU A 49 4.41 -3.01 10.99
C LEU A 49 5.13 -2.95 12.34
N ALA A 50 5.99 -3.93 12.63
CA ALA A 50 6.83 -3.95 13.82
C ALA A 50 7.88 -2.81 13.80
N ASP A 51 8.44 -2.53 12.63
CA ASP A 51 9.46 -1.48 12.44
C ASP A 51 8.83 -0.08 12.34
N HIS A 52 7.56 0.00 11.94
CA HIS A 52 6.83 1.26 11.83
C HIS A 52 5.45 1.19 12.52
N PRO A 53 5.37 1.33 13.86
CA PRO A 53 4.13 1.13 14.63
C PRO A 53 2.93 1.98 14.17
N ALA A 54 3.15 3.21 13.69
CA ALA A 54 2.05 4.03 13.17
C ALA A 54 1.40 3.46 11.89
N GLY A 55 2.06 2.50 11.22
CA GLY A 55 1.50 1.74 10.11
C GLY A 55 0.32 0.86 10.55
N LEU A 56 0.38 0.28 11.75
CA LEU A 56 -0.68 -0.55 12.29
C LEU A 56 -1.98 0.25 12.47
N ALA A 57 -1.89 1.44 13.05
CA ALA A 57 -3.05 2.32 13.22
C ALA A 57 -3.69 2.71 11.88
N ARG A 58 -2.87 2.97 10.84
CA ARG A 58 -3.36 3.28 9.49
C ARG A 58 -4.06 2.08 8.85
N LEU A 59 -3.51 0.89 9.01
CA LEU A 59 -4.10 -0.35 8.48
C LEU A 59 -5.44 -0.65 9.16
N LEU A 60 -5.53 -0.54 10.49
CA LEU A 60 -6.78 -0.72 11.23
C LEU A 60 -7.87 0.25 10.78
N ALA A 61 -7.55 1.54 10.66
CA ALA A 61 -8.50 2.52 10.16
C ALA A 61 -8.94 2.24 8.71
N ALA A 62 -8.06 1.68 7.87
CA ALA A 62 -8.41 1.29 6.51
C ALA A 62 -9.33 0.06 6.49
N LEU A 63 -9.08 -0.93 7.36
CA LEU A 63 -9.93 -2.10 7.55
C LEU A 63 -11.34 -1.73 8.01
N GLU A 64 -11.45 -0.85 9.00
CA GLU A 64 -12.75 -0.37 9.51
C GLU A 64 -13.61 0.28 8.42
N ARG A 65 -12.99 0.96 7.45
CA ARG A 65 -13.71 1.53 6.29
C ARG A 65 -14.13 0.49 5.25
N HIS A 66 -13.42 -0.63 5.15
CA HIS A 66 -13.68 -1.69 4.18
C HIS A 66 -14.61 -2.79 4.69
N LEU A 67 -14.69 -2.94 6.01
CA LEU A 67 -15.66 -3.85 6.61
C LEU A 67 -17.07 -3.31 6.32
N PRO A 68 -18.01 -4.18 5.90
CA PRO A 68 -19.41 -3.78 5.88
C PRO A 68 -19.82 -3.33 7.29
N PRO A 69 -20.78 -2.41 7.43
CA PRO A 69 -21.36 -2.11 8.73
C PRO A 69 -21.80 -3.43 9.36
N GLY A 70 -21.18 -3.79 10.48
CA GLY A 70 -21.45 -5.06 11.13
C GLY A 70 -22.89 -5.12 11.61
N ASP A 71 -23.52 -6.29 11.48
CA ASP A 71 -24.60 -6.64 12.41
C ASP A 71 -24.01 -6.54 13.82
N GLN A 72 -24.50 -5.56 14.58
CA GLN A 72 -24.19 -5.44 15.99
C GLN A 72 -24.63 -6.75 16.64
N PRO A 73 -23.78 -7.44 17.42
CA PRO A 73 -24.29 -8.51 18.28
C PRO A 73 -25.34 -7.89 19.23
N GLU A 74 -26.54 -8.47 19.28
CA GLU A 74 -27.56 -8.13 20.29
C GLU A 74 -26.99 -8.09 21.71
#